data_AF-A0A556BV54-F1
#
_entry.id   AF-A0A556BV54-F1
#
_cell.length_a   1.000
_cell.length_b   1.000
_cell.length_c   1.000
_cell.angle_alpha   90.00
_cell.angle_beta   90.00
_cell.angle_gamma   90.00
#
_symmetry.space_group_name_H-M   'P 1'
#
loop_
_entity.id
_entity.type
_entity.pdbx_description
1 polymer ?
#
loop_
_entity_poly.entity_id
_entity_poly.type
_entity_poly.pdbx_seq_one_letter_code
_entity_poly.pdbx_strand_id
1 'polypeptide(L)'
;GAGFYLNATQDPWAKHYHMYTYIVDELTAIASTLIPNFSGEESIMGHSMGGHGALVIGMKNAKRFKAISAFSPILTPSQVPWGINAFTSYL
;
A
#
# COMPACT_ATOMS: atom_id res chain seq x y z
N GLY A 1 12.36 -3.16 3.17
CA GLY A 1 11.19 -3.74 2.49
C GLY A 1 9.98 -2.90 2.86
N ALA A 2 9.12 -2.54 1.91
CA ALA A 2 8.08 -1.50 1.94
C ALA A 2 6.95 -1.60 3.00
N GLY A 3 7.28 -1.93 4.25
CA GLY A 3 6.43 -1.75 5.44
C GLY A 3 5.05 -2.42 5.38
N PHE A 4 4.90 -3.48 4.56
CA PHE A 4 3.61 -4.16 4.32
C PHE A 4 2.46 -3.25 3.86
N TYR A 5 2.74 -2.03 3.37
CA TYR A 5 1.74 -1.05 2.93
C TYR A 5 0.66 -0.75 3.98
N LEU A 6 1.05 -0.75 5.26
CA LEU A 6 0.24 -0.37 6.40
C LEU A 6 0.80 0.88 7.08
N ASN A 7 0.03 1.43 8.02
CA ASN A 7 0.54 2.37 9.01
C ASN A 7 0.77 1.60 10.31
N ALA A 8 2.03 1.50 10.73
CA ALA A 8 2.39 0.82 11.97
C ALA A 8 1.87 1.60 13.18
N THR A 9 1.44 0.88 14.20
CA THR A 9 0.97 1.38 15.50
C THR A 9 1.88 1.00 16.65
N GLN A 10 2.78 0.02 16.46
CA GLN A 10 3.74 -0.42 17.48
C GLN A 10 5.09 0.27 17.35
N ASP A 11 5.69 0.62 18.49
CA ASP A 11 7.05 1.12 18.56
C ASP A 11 8.08 0.02 18.27
N PRO A 12 9.24 0.35 17.66
CA PRO A 12 9.65 1.70 17.22
C PRO A 12 9.13 2.07 15.82
N TRP A 13 8.40 1.16 15.17
CA TRP A 13 8.00 1.28 13.76
C TRP A 13 6.99 2.40 13.53
N ALA A 14 6.12 2.65 14.51
CA ALA A 14 5.14 3.72 14.51
C ALA A 14 5.73 5.12 14.23
N LYS A 15 7.05 5.31 14.41
CA LYS A 15 7.71 6.57 14.08
C LYS A 15 7.84 6.84 12.58
N HIS A 16 7.94 5.80 11.76
CA HIS A 16 8.36 5.92 10.35
C HIS A 16 7.60 5.02 9.36
N TYR A 17 6.97 3.94 9.82
CA TYR A 17 6.32 2.96 8.95
C TYR A 17 4.88 3.36 8.64
N HIS A 18 4.71 4.48 7.94
CA HIS A 18 3.40 5.00 7.49
C HIS A 18 3.20 4.79 5.99
N MET A 19 3.51 3.58 5.50
CA MET A 19 3.52 3.30 4.06
C MET A 19 2.14 3.38 3.42
N TYR A 20 1.06 3.11 4.16
CA TYR A 20 -0.29 3.31 3.64
C TYR A 20 -0.54 4.80 3.37
N THR A 21 -0.34 5.67 4.36
CA THR A 21 -0.49 7.13 4.20
C THR A 21 0.46 7.69 3.15
N TYR A 22 1.71 7.23 3.15
CA TYR A 22 2.68 7.67 2.16
C TYR A 22 2.20 7.41 0.73
N ILE A 23 1.71 6.19 0.44
CA ILE A 23 1.24 5.85 -0.91
C ILE A 23 -0.09 6.53 -1.25
N VAL A 24 -1.03 6.58 -0.31
CA VAL A 24 -2.38 7.09 -0.57
C VAL A 24 -2.40 8.61 -0.65
N ASP A 25 -1.68 9.30 0.23
CA ASP A 25 -1.80 10.74 0.40
C ASP A 25 -0.56 11.47 -0.13
N GLU A 26 0.60 11.22 0.48
CA GLU A 26 1.81 12.04 0.27
C GLU A 26 2.39 11.89 -1.14
N LEU A 27 2.65 10.65 -1.57
CA LEU A 27 3.27 10.37 -2.86
C LEU A 27 2.35 10.82 -4.01
N THR A 28 1.05 10.58 -3.90
CA THR A 28 0.10 11.01 -4.93
C THR A 28 0.01 12.52 -5.02
N ALA A 29 -0.03 13.22 -3.88
CA ALA A 29 -0.03 14.68 -3.87
C ALA A 29 1.21 15.21 -4.61
N ILE A 30 2.40 14.68 -4.30
CA ILE A 30 3.65 15.07 -4.98
C ILE A 30 3.60 14.71 -6.48
N ALA A 31 3.27 13.46 -6.82
CA ALA A 31 3.27 12.97 -8.20
C ALA A 31 2.33 13.78 -9.11
N SER A 32 1.14 14.15 -8.61
CA SER A 32 0.18 14.96 -9.36
C SER A 32 0.71 16.33 -9.78
N THR A 33 1.65 16.92 -9.01
CA THR A 33 2.30 18.19 -9.35
C THR A 33 3.42 18.04 -10.38
N LEU A 34 3.99 16.84 -10.51
CA LEU A 34 5.13 16.55 -11.38
C LEU A 34 4.72 15.98 -12.74
N ILE A 35 3.52 15.39 -12.85
CA ILE A 35 3.01 14.80 -14.08
C ILE A 35 2.34 15.88 -14.94
N PRO A 36 2.86 16.20 -16.15
CA PRO A 36 2.23 17.16 -17.03
C PRO A 36 0.83 16.72 -17.44
N ASN A 37 -0.15 17.63 -17.36
CA ASN A 37 -1.55 17.37 -17.72
C ASN A 37 -2.15 16.13 -17.03
N PHE A 38 -1.82 15.91 -15.75
CA PHE A 38 -2.39 14.81 -14.97
C PHE A 38 -3.92 14.84 -15.00
N SER A 39 -4.53 13.77 -15.50
CA SER A 39 -5.98 13.67 -15.69
C SER A 39 -6.77 13.49 -14.40
N GLY A 40 -6.09 13.20 -13.28
CA GLY A 40 -6.73 12.74 -12.03
C GLY A 40 -7.12 11.26 -12.05
N GLU A 41 -6.85 10.56 -13.16
CA GLU A 41 -7.22 9.16 -13.32
C GLU A 41 -6.07 8.23 -12.93
N GLU A 42 -6.34 7.31 -12.00
CA GLU A 42 -5.32 6.46 -11.38
C GLU A 42 -5.66 4.98 -11.48
N SER A 43 -4.63 4.14 -11.50
CA SER A 43 -4.73 2.69 -11.36
C SER A 43 -3.57 2.21 -10.50
N ILE A 44 -3.74 1.08 -9.81
CA ILE A 44 -2.73 0.57 -8.90
C ILE A 44 -2.42 -0.90 -9.21
N MET A 45 -1.14 -1.23 -9.20
CA MET A 45 -0.67 -2.59 -9.37
C MET A 45 0.54 -2.89 -8.49
N GLY A 46 0.83 -4.16 -8.29
CA GLY A 46 2.04 -4.56 -7.58
C GLY A 46 2.38 -6.04 -7.67
N HIS A 47 3.55 -6.39 -7.17
CA HIS A 47 4.07 -7.76 -7.13
C HIS A 47 4.28 -8.24 -5.69
N SER A 48 3.92 -9.48 -5.35
CA SER A 48 4.16 -10.07 -4.02
C SER A 48 3.56 -9.22 -2.88
N MET A 49 4.37 -8.75 -1.93
CA MET A 49 3.95 -7.79 -0.91
C MET A 49 3.41 -6.49 -1.52
N GLY A 50 3.95 -6.03 -2.66
CA GLY A 50 3.40 -4.92 -3.44
C GLY A 50 2.03 -5.24 -4.03
N GLY A 51 1.81 -6.49 -4.44
CA GLY A 51 0.50 -6.96 -4.89
C GLY A 51 -0.52 -6.96 -3.75
N HIS A 52 -0.10 -7.35 -2.55
CA HIS A 52 -0.91 -7.18 -1.34
C HIS A 52 -1.28 -5.70 -1.10
N GLY A 53 -0.30 -4.81 -1.13
CA GLY A 53 -0.52 -3.37 -0.98
C GLY A 53 -1.48 -2.80 -2.03
N ALA A 54 -1.28 -3.14 -3.31
CA ALA A 54 -2.14 -2.71 -4.40
C ALA A 54 -3.59 -3.16 -4.21
N LEU A 55 -3.81 -4.41 -3.80
CA LEU A 55 -5.15 -4.93 -3.52
C LEU A 55 -5.78 -4.25 -2.30
N VAL A 56 -5.06 -4.12 -1.19
CA VAL A 56 -5.58 -3.49 0.03
C VAL A 56 -5.90 -2.01 -0.18
N ILE A 57 -4.96 -1.24 -0.74
CA ILE A 57 -5.13 0.19 -1.02
C ILE A 57 -6.22 0.37 -2.07
N GLY A 58 -6.19 -0.41 -3.15
CA GLY A 58 -7.17 -0.36 -4.22
C GLY A 58 -8.59 -0.59 -3.71
N MET A 59 -8.82 -1.65 -2.93
CA MET A 59 -10.15 -1.98 -2.40
C MET A 59 -10.63 -0.99 -1.33
N LYS A 60 -9.76 -0.51 -0.44
CA LYS A 60 -10.11 0.50 0.57
C LYS A 60 -10.47 1.85 -0.05
N ASN A 61 -9.94 2.15 -1.24
CA ASN A 61 -10.15 3.39 -1.98
C ASN A 61 -10.80 3.13 -3.34
N ALA A 62 -11.76 2.18 -3.42
CA ALA A 62 -12.27 1.66 -4.70
C ALA A 62 -12.85 2.71 -5.66
N LYS A 63 -13.32 3.86 -5.16
CA LYS A 63 -13.81 4.97 -6.00
C LYS A 63 -12.71 5.72 -6.75
N ARG A 64 -11.47 5.62 -6.28
CA ARG A 64 -10.30 6.34 -6.80
C ARG A 64 -9.65 5.63 -7.98
N PHE A 65 -9.50 4.31 -7.90
CA PHE A 65 -8.75 3.55 -8.88
C PHE A 65 -9.65 2.97 -9.97
N LYS A 66 -9.31 3.21 -11.24
CA LYS A 66 -10.03 2.65 -12.39
C LYS A 66 -9.72 1.18 -12.64
N ALA A 67 -8.52 0.75 -12.27
CA ALA A 67 -8.11 -0.64 -12.33
C ALA A 67 -7.20 -0.99 -11.16
N ILE A 68 -7.31 -2.25 -10.72
CA ILE A 68 -6.46 -2.85 -9.69
C ILE A 68 -5.95 -4.18 -10.27
N SER A 69 -4.64 -4.40 -10.27
CA SER A 69 -4.05 -5.67 -10.71
C SER A 69 -2.89 -6.09 -9.79
N ALA A 70 -2.50 -7.36 -9.85
CA ALA A 70 -1.37 -7.84 -9.07
C ALA A 70 -0.71 -9.07 -9.72
N PHE A 71 0.60 -9.19 -9.52
CA PHE A 71 1.40 -10.37 -9.87
C PHE A 71 1.82 -11.10 -8.59
N SER A 72 1.45 -12.37 -8.47
CA SER A 72 1.78 -13.23 -7.31
C SER A 72 1.54 -12.57 -5.93
N PRO A 73 0.37 -11.96 -5.67
CA PRO A 73 0.13 -11.20 -4.44
C PRO A 73 0.10 -12.07 -3.18
N ILE A 74 0.47 -11.48 -2.04
CA ILE A 74 0.17 -12.07 -0.73
C ILE A 74 -1.31 -11.79 -0.41
N LEU A 75 -2.18 -12.77 -0.67
CA LEU A 75 -3.64 -12.59 -0.52
C LEU A 75 -4.12 -12.65 0.93
N THR A 76 -3.51 -13.50 1.75
CA THR A 76 -3.97 -13.80 3.13
C THR A 76 -2.84 -13.64 4.15
N PRO A 77 -2.24 -12.44 4.31
CA PRO A 77 -1.05 -12.24 5.15
C PRO A 77 -1.23 -12.66 6.63
N SER A 78 -2.45 -12.62 7.17
CA SER A 78 -2.75 -13.08 8.54
C SER A 78 -2.65 -14.59 8.74
N GLN A 79 -2.51 -15.38 7.67
CA GLN A 79 -2.48 -16.85 7.73
C GLN A 79 -1.14 -17.44 7.28
N VAL A 80 -0.13 -16.61 7.03
CA VAL A 80 1.15 -17.04 6.48
C VAL A 80 2.30 -16.45 7.29
N PRO A 81 3.41 -17.20 7.53
CA PRO A 81 4.40 -16.84 8.55
C PRO A 81 4.98 -15.41 8.44
N TRP A 82 5.35 -15.00 7.23
CA TRP A 82 5.83 -13.64 6.94
C TRP A 82 4.83 -12.52 7.26
N GLY A 83 3.53 -12.70 6.98
CA GLY A 83 2.52 -11.69 7.27
C GLY A 83 2.12 -11.68 8.73
N ILE A 84 2.07 -12.84 9.39
CA ILE A 84 1.88 -12.93 10.85
C ILE A 84 3.02 -12.21 11.58
N ASN A 85 4.27 -12.46 11.18
CA ASN A 85 5.43 -11.79 11.76
C ASN A 85 5.37 -10.26 11.57
N ALA A 86 5.08 -9.81 10.35
CA ALA A 86 4.95 -8.38 10.06
C ALA A 86 3.82 -7.72 10.86
N PHE A 87 2.62 -8.31 10.88
CA PHE A 87 1.48 -7.74 11.59
C PHE A 87 1.69 -7.74 13.11
N THR A 88 2.25 -8.80 13.68
CA THR A 88 2.58 -8.86 15.11
C THR A 88 3.63 -7.82 15.50
N SER A 89 4.55 -7.50 14.57
CA SER A 89 5.61 -6.52 14.83
C SER A 89 5.13 -5.08 14.64
N TYR A 90 4.19 -4.82 13.72
CA TYR A 90 3.84 -3.47 13.29
C TYR A 90 2.51 -2.96 13.86
N LEU A 91 1.54 -3.83 14.14
CA LEU A 91 0.17 -3.48 14.53
C LEU A 91 -0.09 -3.76 16.01
#